data_AF-A0AA43Z3Q8-F1
#
_entry.id   AF-A0AA43Z3Q8-F1
#
_cell.length_a   1.000
_cell.length_b   1.000
_cell.length_c   1.000
_cell.angle_alpha   90.00
_cell.angle_beta   90.00
_cell.angle_gamma   90.00
#
_symmetry.space_group_name_H-M   'P 1'
#
loop_
_entity.id
_entity.type
_entity.pdbx_description
1 polymer ?
#
loop_
_entity_poly.entity_id
_entity_poly.type
_entity_poly.pdbx_seq_one_letter_code
_entity_poly.pdbx_strand_id
1 'polypeptide(L)'
;MSSMKHQEVDFSKPINPDLIWELDHIARRELAERFIQLFENRLCVYSESVRQLYTNYNLHFPSDLGRKMVVLPNPYAFHDTLHGIDAPAVRPTGLFVLPGRVFGKPGLMLAKQLGEGSSMPKTMPFKQALAQIISNQKKLGDVFLPILMKGDLREFGQQLPYLHLHRLQVSKLSHLSNFERIDIQNTITRKLLLLYRQADTLG
;
A
#
# COMPACT_ATOMS: atom_id res chain seq x y z
N MET A 1 6.60 11.57 29.88
CA MET A 1 5.52 11.90 28.93
C MET A 1 6.12 12.78 27.86
N SER A 2 6.52 12.19 26.72
CA SER A 2 7.21 12.92 25.65
C SER A 2 6.17 13.53 24.72
N SER A 3 6.14 14.85 24.66
CA SER A 3 5.26 15.63 23.78
C SER A 3 5.57 15.28 22.32
N MET A 4 4.66 14.56 21.65
CA MET A 4 4.70 14.39 20.20
C MET A 4 4.53 15.75 19.54
N LYS A 5 5.64 16.35 19.07
CA LYS A 5 5.58 17.51 18.17
C LYS A 5 4.76 17.10 16.96
N HIS A 6 3.60 17.72 16.77
CA HIS A 6 2.89 17.68 15.50
C HIS A 6 3.85 18.32 14.48
N GLN A 7 4.29 17.53 13.52
CA GLN A 7 5.06 18.05 12.40
C GLN A 7 4.07 18.84 11.55
N GLU A 8 4.05 20.16 11.71
CA GLU A 8 3.38 21.04 10.76
C GLU A 8 4.04 20.82 9.40
N VAL A 9 3.29 20.19 8.50
CA VAL A 9 3.74 19.96 7.13
C VAL A 9 3.63 21.30 6.42
N ASP A 10 4.78 21.85 6.02
CA ASP A 10 4.83 23.05 5.21
C ASP A 10 4.36 22.74 3.78
N PHE A 11 3.08 22.94 3.52
CA PHE A 11 2.44 22.77 2.22
C PHE A 11 2.82 23.85 1.20
N SER A 12 3.68 24.82 1.55
CA SER A 12 4.15 25.87 0.63
C SER A 12 5.22 25.37 -0.36
N LYS A 13 5.84 24.22 -0.09
CA LYS A 13 6.78 23.58 -1.01
C LYS A 13 6.04 22.69 -2.01
N PRO A 14 6.51 22.55 -3.26
CA PRO A 14 5.91 21.64 -4.23
C PRO A 14 6.02 20.20 -3.71
N ILE A 15 4.89 19.68 -3.24
CA ILE A 15 4.76 18.30 -2.79
C ILE A 15 4.47 17.44 -4.01
N ASN A 16 5.14 16.30 -4.08
CA ASN A 16 4.91 15.28 -5.09
C ASN A 16 3.42 14.90 -5.16
N PRO A 17 2.73 15.13 -6.29
CA PRO A 17 1.28 14.92 -6.38
C PRO A 17 0.87 13.46 -6.20
N ASP A 18 1.78 12.50 -6.41
CA ASP A 18 1.54 11.06 -6.18
C ASP A 18 1.45 10.71 -4.69
N LEU A 19 1.93 11.59 -3.81
CA LEU A 19 1.86 11.45 -2.36
C LEU A 19 0.64 12.14 -1.75
N ILE A 20 -0.15 12.85 -2.56
CA ILE A 20 -1.40 13.48 -2.14
C ILE A 20 -2.55 12.69 -2.76
N TRP A 21 -3.31 11.98 -1.92
CA TRP A 21 -4.41 11.12 -2.33
C TRP A 21 -5.73 11.79 -1.98
N GLU A 22 -6.58 11.97 -3.00
CA GLU A 22 -7.93 12.52 -2.83
C GLU A 22 -8.85 11.43 -2.27
N LEU A 23 -9.60 11.76 -1.22
CA LEU A 23 -10.56 10.88 -0.55
C LEU A 23 -12.01 11.36 -0.72
N ASP A 24 -12.26 12.34 -1.61
CA ASP A 24 -13.59 12.96 -1.80
C ASP A 24 -14.68 11.93 -2.13
N HIS A 25 -14.32 10.88 -2.84
CA HIS A 25 -15.23 9.81 -3.26
C HIS A 25 -15.50 8.75 -2.19
N ILE A 26 -14.88 8.86 -1.01
CA ILE A 26 -15.06 7.92 0.11
C ILE A 26 -16.10 8.47 1.08
N ALA A 27 -17.24 7.77 1.18
CA ALA A 27 -18.32 8.13 2.10
C ALA A 27 -17.91 7.92 3.56
N ARG A 28 -17.31 6.77 3.90
CA ARG A 28 -16.88 6.45 5.27
C ARG A 28 -15.41 6.78 5.52
N ARG A 29 -15.09 8.09 5.52
CA ARG A 29 -13.71 8.59 5.64
C ARG A 29 -12.96 8.00 6.85
N GLU A 30 -13.47 8.15 8.06
CA GLU A 30 -12.79 7.68 9.28
C GLU A 30 -12.46 6.17 9.23
N LEU A 31 -13.33 5.38 8.60
CA LEU A 31 -13.12 3.94 8.44
C LEU A 31 -12.01 3.68 7.43
N ALA A 32 -11.97 4.42 6.31
CA ALA A 32 -10.90 4.34 5.32
C ALA A 32 -9.55 4.81 5.87
N GLU A 33 -9.51 5.89 6.65
CA GLU A 33 -8.29 6.41 7.30
C GLU A 33 -7.70 5.38 8.27
N ARG A 34 -8.53 4.83 9.17
CA ARG A 34 -8.10 3.75 10.08
C ARG A 34 -7.65 2.50 9.33
N PHE A 35 -8.29 2.21 8.21
CA PHE A 35 -7.96 1.05 7.39
C PHE A 35 -6.60 1.20 6.69
N ILE A 36 -6.32 2.33 6.05
CA ILE A 36 -5.03 2.56 5.36
C ILE A 36 -3.87 2.68 6.35
N GLN A 37 -4.10 3.21 7.56
CA GLN A 37 -3.13 3.23 8.64
C GLN A 37 -2.63 1.84 9.05
N LEU A 38 -3.41 0.78 8.82
CA LEU A 38 -2.93 -0.59 9.04
C LEU A 38 -1.73 -0.94 8.16
N PHE A 39 -1.55 -0.27 7.02
CA PHE A 39 -0.49 -0.55 6.05
C PHE A 39 0.67 0.43 6.07
N GLU A 40 0.54 1.51 6.86
CA GLU A 40 1.62 2.46 7.11
C GLU A 40 2.89 1.71 7.53
N ASN A 41 4.00 1.99 6.86
CA ASN A 41 5.30 1.33 7.04
C ASN A 41 5.34 -0.20 6.81
N ARG A 42 4.22 -0.83 6.40
CA ARG A 42 4.14 -2.27 6.07
C ARG A 42 4.11 -2.53 4.57
N LEU A 43 3.57 -1.61 3.78
CA LEU A 43 3.65 -1.63 2.31
C LEU A 43 4.37 -0.37 1.83
N CYS A 44 5.16 -0.50 0.77
CA CYS A 44 5.82 0.64 0.16
C CYS A 44 4.82 1.45 -0.69
N VAL A 45 5.00 2.77 -0.75
CA VAL A 45 4.21 3.66 -1.61
C VAL A 45 5.04 4.09 -2.81
N TYR A 46 4.50 3.89 -4.01
CA TYR A 46 5.12 4.27 -5.27
C TYR A 46 4.70 5.69 -5.67
N SER A 47 5.67 6.47 -6.12
CA SER A 47 5.46 7.65 -6.94
C SER A 47 6.05 7.45 -8.32
N GLU A 48 5.18 7.56 -9.31
CA GLU A 48 5.51 7.50 -10.72
C GLU A 48 6.28 8.74 -11.18
N SER A 49 5.82 9.92 -10.76
CA SER A 49 6.35 11.23 -11.15
C SER A 49 7.84 11.39 -10.87
N VAL A 50 8.33 10.79 -9.78
CA VAL A 50 9.76 10.82 -9.41
C VAL A 50 10.44 9.45 -9.46
N ARG A 51 9.75 8.41 -9.93
CA ARG A 51 10.26 7.02 -10.04
C ARG A 51 10.82 6.49 -8.72
N GLN A 52 10.10 6.68 -7.61
CA GLN A 52 10.53 6.30 -6.26
C GLN A 52 9.53 5.38 -5.56
N LEU A 53 10.06 4.50 -4.70
CA LEU A 53 9.29 3.74 -3.72
C LEU A 53 9.69 4.17 -2.31
N TYR A 54 8.73 4.68 -1.56
CA TYR A 54 8.90 5.07 -0.17
C TYR A 54 8.61 3.88 0.74
N THR A 55 9.61 3.50 1.54
CA THR A 55 9.52 2.33 2.42
C THR A 55 9.24 2.73 3.87
N ASN A 56 9.48 3.98 4.23
CA ASN A 56 9.21 4.55 5.55
C ASN A 56 8.52 5.92 5.40
N TYR A 57 7.29 6.02 5.90
CA TYR A 57 6.44 7.20 5.79
C TYR A 57 5.40 7.22 6.90
N ASN A 58 4.85 8.41 7.16
CA ASN A 58 3.65 8.59 7.94
C ASN A 58 2.49 9.02 7.04
N LEU A 59 1.28 8.62 7.38
CA LEU A 59 0.05 9.07 6.75
C LEU A 59 -0.51 10.24 7.56
N HIS A 60 -0.66 11.37 6.91
CA HIS A 60 -1.23 12.57 7.49
C HIS A 60 -2.59 12.89 6.86
N PHE A 61 -3.55 13.27 7.70
CA PHE A 61 -4.92 13.61 7.30
C PHE A 61 -5.20 15.07 7.67
N PRO A 62 -4.64 16.03 6.93
CA PRO A 62 -4.76 17.46 7.22
C PRO A 62 -6.22 17.91 7.12
N SER A 63 -6.72 18.62 8.14
CA SER A 63 -8.10 19.14 8.15
C SER A 63 -8.29 20.34 7.22
N ASP A 64 -7.20 21.06 6.95
CA ASP A 64 -7.08 22.29 6.17
C ASP A 64 -6.97 22.05 4.65
N LEU A 65 -6.54 20.86 4.22
CA LEU A 65 -6.47 20.49 2.79
C LEU A 65 -7.71 19.73 2.29
N GLY A 66 -8.82 19.78 3.03
CA GLY A 66 -10.04 19.07 2.68
C GLY A 66 -9.94 17.56 2.91
N ARG A 67 -10.57 16.74 2.07
CA ARG A 67 -10.58 15.27 2.21
C ARG A 67 -9.36 14.66 1.54
N LYS A 68 -8.16 15.01 2.00
CA LYS A 68 -6.90 14.49 1.47
C LYS A 68 -6.16 13.64 2.48
N MET A 69 -5.45 12.64 1.98
CA MET A 69 -4.40 11.94 2.69
C MET A 69 -3.06 12.30 2.07
N VAL A 70 -2.08 12.61 2.91
CA VAL A 70 -0.73 12.93 2.49
C VAL A 70 0.21 11.85 3.00
N VAL A 71 0.92 11.21 2.09
CA VAL A 71 2.02 10.30 2.41
C VAL A 71 3.26 11.15 2.64
N LEU A 72 3.80 11.11 3.85
CA LEU A 72 4.97 11.89 4.25
C LEU A 72 6.16 10.95 4.45
N PRO A 73 7.06 10.81 3.47
CA PRO A 73 8.31 10.08 3.64
C PRO A 73 9.11 10.68 4.80
N ASN A 74 9.84 9.85 5.53
CA ASN A 74 10.71 10.35 6.59
C ASN A 74 11.88 11.14 5.98
N PRO A 75 11.97 12.48 6.17
CA PRO A 75 13.00 13.31 5.55
C PRO A 75 14.40 13.05 6.09
N TYR A 76 14.53 12.35 7.23
CA TYR A 76 15.80 12.00 7.86
C TYR A 76 16.24 10.56 7.55
N ALA A 77 15.45 9.80 6.79
CA ALA A 77 15.75 8.43 6.43
C ALA A 77 15.91 8.29 4.91
N PHE A 78 16.92 8.95 4.35
CA PHE A 78 17.22 8.91 2.91
C PHE A 78 17.45 7.48 2.39
N HIS A 79 17.92 6.57 3.25
CA HIS A 79 18.09 5.14 2.92
C HIS A 79 16.77 4.37 2.78
N ASP A 80 15.64 4.96 3.17
CA ASP A 80 14.31 4.34 3.12
C ASP A 80 13.56 4.66 1.82
N THR A 81 14.22 5.31 0.86
CA THR A 81 13.69 5.56 -0.49
C THR A 81 14.43 4.74 -1.52
N LEU A 82 13.69 3.95 -2.31
CA LEU A 82 14.23 3.20 -3.44
C LEU A 82 14.02 4.02 -4.71
N HIS A 83 15.06 4.16 -5.52
CA HIS A 83 15.07 5.01 -6.72
C HIS A 83 15.09 4.19 -8.01
N GLY A 84 14.82 4.84 -9.15
CA GLY A 84 14.88 4.19 -10.46
C GLY A 84 13.75 3.19 -10.69
N ILE A 85 12.57 3.43 -10.13
CA ILE A 85 11.42 2.54 -10.26
C ILE A 85 10.58 2.97 -11.47
N ASP A 86 10.83 2.35 -12.62
CA ASP A 86 10.13 2.65 -13.87
C ASP A 86 8.67 2.19 -13.86
N ALA A 87 7.76 3.04 -14.33
CA ALA A 87 6.33 2.74 -14.38
C ALA A 87 6.00 1.40 -15.08
N PRO A 88 6.64 1.00 -16.19
CA PRO A 88 6.43 -0.32 -16.81
C PRO A 88 6.70 -1.53 -15.91
N ALA A 89 7.48 -1.37 -14.83
CA ALA A 89 7.77 -2.40 -13.84
C ALA A 89 6.67 -2.53 -12.78
N VAL A 90 5.78 -1.56 -12.65
CA VAL A 90 4.64 -1.59 -11.72
C VAL A 90 3.41 -2.15 -12.44
N ARG A 91 2.73 -3.13 -11.84
CA ARG A 91 1.57 -3.80 -12.44
C ARG A 91 0.41 -3.92 -11.45
N PRO A 92 -0.84 -3.63 -11.86
CA PRO A 92 -2.00 -3.94 -11.04
C PRO A 92 -2.10 -5.45 -10.85
N THR A 93 -2.43 -5.90 -9.65
CA THR A 93 -2.52 -7.34 -9.34
C THR A 93 -3.92 -7.91 -9.50
N GLY A 94 -4.94 -7.04 -9.47
CA GLY A 94 -6.35 -7.46 -9.32
C GLY A 94 -6.67 -8.02 -7.93
N LEU A 95 -5.77 -7.85 -6.96
CA LEU A 95 -5.98 -8.27 -5.57
C LEU A 95 -6.46 -7.07 -4.76
N PHE A 96 -7.53 -7.27 -4.00
CA PHE A 96 -8.12 -6.26 -3.15
C PHE A 96 -8.05 -6.71 -1.70
N VAL A 97 -7.50 -5.86 -0.83
CA VAL A 97 -7.48 -6.09 0.61
C VAL A 97 -8.67 -5.38 1.24
N LEU A 98 -9.41 -6.07 2.11
CA LEU A 98 -10.61 -5.56 2.76
C LEU A 98 -10.57 -5.81 4.27
N PRO A 99 -11.21 -4.98 5.09
CA PRO A 99 -11.39 -5.27 6.51
C PRO A 99 -12.31 -6.48 6.71
N GLY A 100 -11.87 -7.48 7.48
CA GLY A 100 -12.63 -8.70 7.73
C GLY A 100 -13.88 -8.49 8.56
N ARG A 101 -13.90 -7.47 9.43
CA ARG A 101 -15.06 -7.18 10.32
C ARG A 101 -16.37 -6.99 9.55
N VAL A 102 -16.30 -6.49 8.32
CA VAL A 102 -17.47 -6.30 7.44
C VAL A 102 -18.06 -7.64 6.97
N PHE A 103 -17.27 -8.71 7.03
CA PHE A 103 -17.69 -10.09 6.74
C PHE A 103 -17.93 -10.92 8.01
N GLY A 104 -17.98 -10.30 9.19
CA GLY A 104 -18.08 -11.00 10.48
C GLY A 104 -16.83 -11.83 10.82
N LYS A 105 -15.69 -11.55 10.17
CA LYS A 105 -14.42 -12.27 10.38
C LYS A 105 -13.40 -11.34 11.04
N PRO A 106 -12.53 -11.84 11.93
CA PRO A 106 -11.40 -11.04 12.41
C PRO A 106 -10.37 -10.84 11.28
N GLY A 107 -9.52 -9.83 11.45
CA GLY A 107 -8.35 -9.64 10.58
C GLY A 107 -8.65 -8.97 9.23
N LEU A 108 -7.73 -9.14 8.29
CA LEU A 108 -7.85 -8.72 6.89
C LEU A 108 -8.35 -9.86 5.99
N MET A 109 -9.01 -9.49 4.90
CA MET A 109 -9.48 -10.39 3.85
C MET A 109 -8.88 -9.99 2.49
N LEU A 110 -8.70 -10.97 1.60
CA LEU A 110 -8.30 -10.73 0.21
C LEU A 110 -9.42 -11.17 -0.76
N ALA A 111 -9.72 -10.34 -1.75
CA ALA A 111 -10.55 -10.67 -2.91
C ALA A 111 -9.74 -10.59 -4.22
N LYS A 112 -10.09 -11.41 -5.21
CA LYS A 112 -9.53 -11.35 -6.58
C LYS A 112 -10.41 -10.61 -7.58
N GLN A 113 -11.66 -10.40 -7.21
CA GLN A 113 -12.67 -9.70 -7.99
C GLN A 113 -13.55 -8.96 -7.01
N LEU A 114 -13.79 -7.69 -7.30
CA LEU A 114 -14.85 -6.93 -6.67
C LEU A 114 -16.08 -7.16 -7.56
N GLY A 115 -17.18 -7.67 -7.01
CA GLY A 115 -18.36 -8.01 -7.82
C GLY A 115 -18.91 -6.76 -8.51
N GLU A 116 -19.47 -6.91 -9.71
CA GLU A 116 -20.31 -5.89 -10.32
C GLU A 116 -21.69 -5.96 -9.63
N GLY A 117 -22.10 -4.87 -8.96
CA GLY A 117 -23.37 -4.79 -8.22
C GLY A 117 -23.25 -4.94 -6.70
N SER A 118 -24.36 -5.19 -6.02
CA SER A 118 -24.49 -5.22 -4.55
C SER A 118 -24.06 -6.55 -3.90
N SER A 119 -23.55 -7.50 -4.67
CA SER A 119 -23.10 -8.81 -4.16
C SER A 119 -21.71 -8.71 -3.53
N MET A 120 -21.58 -9.22 -2.31
CA MET A 120 -20.30 -9.21 -1.59
C MET A 120 -19.23 -10.04 -2.33
N PRO A 121 -17.99 -9.53 -2.42
CA PRO A 121 -16.93 -10.23 -3.14
C PRO A 121 -16.59 -11.55 -2.46
N LYS A 122 -16.18 -12.55 -3.26
CA LYS A 122 -15.62 -13.78 -2.71
C LYS A 122 -14.27 -13.46 -2.08
N THR A 123 -14.18 -13.68 -0.77
CA THR A 123 -12.99 -13.35 0.02
C THR A 123 -12.37 -14.59 0.66
N MET A 124 -11.07 -14.50 0.93
CA MET A 124 -10.34 -15.47 1.74
C MET A 124 -9.49 -14.74 2.79
N PRO A 125 -9.16 -15.37 3.94
CA PRO A 125 -8.31 -14.76 4.96
C PRO A 125 -6.98 -14.28 4.38
N PHE A 126 -6.59 -13.04 4.71
CA PHE A 126 -5.45 -12.38 4.08
C PHE A 126 -4.13 -13.14 4.28
N LYS A 127 -3.88 -13.68 5.47
CA LYS A 127 -2.69 -14.50 5.75
C LYS A 127 -2.63 -15.74 4.87
N GLN A 128 -3.74 -16.47 4.77
CA GLN A 128 -3.86 -17.65 3.90
C GLN A 128 -3.64 -17.27 2.43
N ALA A 129 -4.19 -16.14 2.00
CA ALA A 129 -4.04 -15.64 0.64
C ALA A 129 -2.58 -15.30 0.31
N LEU A 130 -1.90 -14.57 1.20
CA LEU A 130 -0.48 -14.24 1.05
C LEU A 130 0.39 -15.50 0.97
N ALA A 131 0.15 -16.51 1.82
CA ALA A 131 0.87 -17.78 1.75
C ALA A 131 0.71 -18.47 0.38
N GLN A 132 -0.52 -18.49 -0.16
CA GLN A 132 -0.77 -19.05 -1.49
C GLN A 132 -0.07 -18.24 -2.59
N ILE A 133 -0.13 -16.91 -2.54
CA ILE A 133 0.51 -16.04 -3.53
C ILE A 133 2.03 -16.24 -3.51
N ILE A 134 2.66 -16.20 -2.33
CA ILE A 134 4.10 -16.38 -2.16
C ILE A 134 4.53 -17.74 -2.71
N SER A 135 3.81 -18.81 -2.34
CA SER A 135 4.09 -20.17 -2.82
C SER A 135 3.96 -20.30 -4.34
N ASN A 136 2.91 -19.73 -4.93
CA ASN A 136 2.66 -19.79 -6.36
C ASN A 136 3.69 -18.98 -7.17
N GLN A 137 4.05 -17.77 -6.74
CA GLN A 137 5.09 -16.99 -7.43
C GLN A 137 6.43 -17.72 -7.38
N LYS A 138 6.80 -18.30 -6.22
CA LYS A 138 8.04 -19.07 -6.09
C LYS A 138 8.11 -20.26 -7.07
N LYS A 139 6.99 -20.96 -7.31
CA LYS A 139 6.90 -22.05 -8.30
C LYS A 139 7.12 -21.57 -9.74
N LEU A 140 6.79 -20.31 -10.03
CA LEU A 140 7.00 -19.67 -11.32
C LEU A 140 8.40 -19.04 -11.44
N GLY A 141 9.27 -19.19 -10.44
CA GLY A 141 10.57 -18.53 -10.40
C GLY A 141 10.49 -17.02 -10.19
N ASP A 142 9.38 -16.52 -9.66
CA ASP A 142 9.10 -15.10 -9.44
C ASP A 142 8.86 -14.80 -7.95
N VAL A 143 8.84 -13.52 -7.59
CA VAL A 143 8.56 -13.04 -6.22
C VAL A 143 7.40 -12.06 -6.25
N PHE A 144 6.49 -12.21 -5.30
CA PHE A 144 5.43 -11.23 -5.09
C PHE A 144 5.97 -10.03 -4.30
N LEU A 145 5.99 -8.86 -4.92
CA LEU A 145 6.49 -7.62 -4.31
C LEU A 145 5.37 -6.57 -4.27
N PRO A 146 4.45 -6.65 -3.28
CA PRO A 146 3.30 -5.76 -3.24
C PRO A 146 3.69 -4.33 -2.85
N ILE A 147 3.06 -3.38 -3.52
CA ILE A 147 3.22 -1.94 -3.31
C ILE A 147 1.86 -1.26 -3.42
N LEU A 148 1.77 -0.04 -2.91
CA LEU A 148 0.62 0.85 -3.05
C LEU A 148 0.99 2.05 -3.91
N MET A 149 0.01 2.68 -4.53
CA MET A 149 0.17 3.95 -5.23
C MET A 149 -1.10 4.80 -5.13
N LYS A 150 -1.00 6.06 -5.55
CA LYS A 150 -2.14 6.98 -5.58
C LYS A 150 -3.34 6.34 -6.29
N GLY A 151 -4.49 6.38 -5.62
CA GLY A 151 -5.74 5.82 -6.12
C GLY A 151 -6.00 4.36 -5.73
N ASP A 152 -5.13 3.73 -4.94
CA ASP A 152 -5.34 2.34 -4.49
C ASP A 152 -6.33 2.21 -3.33
N LEU A 153 -6.45 3.23 -2.47
CA LEU A 153 -7.50 3.29 -1.45
C LEU A 153 -8.81 3.71 -2.11
N ARG A 154 -9.82 2.83 -2.04
CA ARG A 154 -11.13 3.01 -2.66
C ARG A 154 -12.23 2.50 -1.75
N GLU A 155 -13.49 2.70 -2.15
CA GLU A 155 -14.66 2.24 -1.42
C GLU A 155 -15.60 1.43 -2.32
N PHE A 156 -16.14 0.33 -1.79
CA PHE A 156 -17.16 -0.48 -2.41
C PHE A 156 -18.52 -0.16 -1.81
N GLY A 157 -19.51 0.11 -2.65
CA GLY A 157 -20.91 0.34 -2.23
C GLY A 157 -21.11 1.49 -1.24
N GLN A 158 -20.23 2.50 -1.25
CA GLN A 158 -20.25 3.63 -0.30
C GLN A 158 -20.14 3.22 1.19
N GLN A 159 -19.58 2.04 1.47
CA GLN A 159 -19.52 1.50 2.84
C GLN A 159 -18.19 0.83 3.19
N LEU A 160 -17.58 0.13 2.24
CA LEU A 160 -16.47 -0.78 2.51
C LEU A 160 -15.18 -0.27 1.85
N PRO A 161 -14.23 0.30 2.59
CA PRO A 161 -12.95 0.65 2.02
C PRO A 161 -12.18 -0.62 1.69
N TYR A 162 -11.40 -0.53 0.62
CA TYR A 162 -10.51 -1.58 0.18
C TYR A 162 -9.24 -0.97 -0.41
N LEU A 163 -8.17 -1.77 -0.43
CA LEU A 163 -6.93 -1.42 -1.11
C LEU A 163 -6.74 -2.30 -2.33
N HIS A 164 -6.62 -1.69 -3.50
CA HIS A 164 -6.14 -2.38 -4.69
C HIS A 164 -4.62 -2.51 -4.61
N LEU A 165 -4.09 -3.73 -4.68
CA LEU A 165 -2.64 -3.94 -4.64
C LEU A 165 -2.03 -3.84 -6.04
N HIS A 166 -0.90 -3.16 -6.11
CA HIS A 166 0.04 -3.24 -7.21
C HIS A 166 1.20 -4.17 -6.84
N ARG A 167 1.96 -4.61 -7.85
CA ARG A 167 3.22 -5.33 -7.65
C ARG A 167 4.35 -4.73 -8.47
N LEU A 168 5.56 -4.83 -7.93
CA LEU A 168 6.78 -4.53 -8.66
C LEU A 168 7.31 -5.78 -9.37
N GLN A 169 7.78 -5.60 -10.62
CA GLN A 169 8.51 -6.59 -11.41
C GLN A 169 9.95 -6.11 -11.60
N VAL A 170 10.83 -6.49 -10.67
CA VAL A 170 12.23 -6.04 -10.64
C VAL A 170 13.00 -6.43 -11.91
N SER A 171 12.61 -7.52 -12.57
CA SER A 171 13.17 -7.93 -13.86
C SER A 171 13.01 -6.88 -14.97
N LYS A 172 12.01 -5.99 -14.86
CA LYS A 172 11.76 -4.89 -15.80
C LYS A 172 12.58 -3.63 -15.53
N LEU A 173 13.32 -3.58 -14.42
CA LEU A 173 14.22 -2.48 -14.08
C LEU A 173 15.61 -2.73 -14.71
N SER A 174 15.66 -2.81 -16.04
CA SER A 174 16.87 -3.20 -16.78
C SER A 174 18.02 -2.20 -16.67
N HIS A 175 17.71 -0.94 -16.37
CA HIS A 175 18.70 0.12 -16.18
C HIS A 175 19.42 0.04 -14.82
N LEU A 176 18.88 -0.74 -13.87
CA LEU A 176 19.50 -0.95 -12.56
C LEU A 176 20.47 -2.14 -12.60
N SER A 177 21.56 -2.01 -11.84
CA SER A 177 22.49 -3.11 -11.61
C SER A 177 21.79 -4.30 -10.97
N ASN A 178 22.39 -5.49 -11.09
CA ASN A 178 21.86 -6.68 -10.42
C ASN A 178 21.82 -6.50 -8.89
N PHE A 179 22.81 -5.80 -8.33
CA PHE A 179 22.87 -5.51 -6.90
C PHE A 179 21.70 -4.66 -6.42
N GLU A 180 21.42 -3.55 -7.11
CA GLU A 180 20.27 -2.67 -6.80
C GLU A 180 18.93 -3.42 -6.90
N ARG A 181 18.77 -4.24 -7.95
CA ARG A 181 17.58 -5.08 -8.14
C ARG A 181 17.39 -6.06 -6.97
N ILE A 182 18.45 -6.73 -6.54
CA ILE A 182 18.41 -7.65 -5.40
C ILE A 182 18.06 -6.91 -4.11
N ASP A 183 18.63 -5.72 -3.88
CA ASP A 183 18.34 -4.95 -2.68
C ASP A 183 16.86 -4.48 -2.62
N ILE A 184 16.34 -3.96 -3.73
CA ILE A 184 14.92 -3.60 -3.87
C ILE A 184 14.02 -4.80 -3.56
N GLN A 185 14.31 -5.95 -4.17
CA GLN A 185 13.56 -7.18 -3.96
C GLN A 185 13.59 -7.60 -2.48
N ASN A 186 14.77 -7.58 -1.85
CA ASN A 186 14.94 -7.97 -0.45
C ASN A 186 14.20 -7.04 0.49
N THR A 187 14.25 -5.72 0.25
CA THR A 187 13.57 -4.71 1.07
C THR A 187 12.05 -4.90 1.06
N ILE A 188 11.44 -5.07 -0.12
CA ILE A 188 10.00 -5.28 -0.23
C ILE A 188 9.62 -6.68 0.30
N THR A 189 10.44 -7.70 0.08
CA THR A 189 10.21 -9.06 0.62
C THR A 189 10.18 -9.06 2.14
N ARG A 190 11.14 -8.38 2.80
CA ARG A 190 11.15 -8.24 4.26
C ARG A 190 9.84 -7.65 4.79
N LYS A 191 9.36 -6.58 4.16
CA LYS A 191 8.07 -5.95 4.51
C LYS A 191 6.88 -6.87 4.30
N LEU A 192 6.82 -7.59 3.18
CA LEU A 192 5.79 -8.60 2.92
C LEU A 192 5.79 -9.70 4.01
N LEU A 193 6.95 -10.20 4.42
CA LEU A 193 7.04 -11.23 5.45
C LEU A 193 6.61 -10.70 6.83
N LEU A 194 6.92 -9.44 7.15
CA LEU A 194 6.42 -8.79 8.36
C LEU A 194 4.89 -8.65 8.32
N LEU A 195 4.35 -8.17 7.21
CA LEU A 195 2.90 -8.06 7.00
C LEU A 195 2.21 -9.43 7.11
N TYR A 196 2.78 -10.48 6.53
CA TYR A 196 2.28 -11.85 6.62
C TYR A 196 2.23 -12.36 8.08
N ARG A 197 3.26 -12.08 8.89
CA ARG A 197 3.30 -12.47 10.31
C ARG A 197 2.24 -11.72 11.14
N GLN A 198 1.97 -10.47 10.79
CA GLN A 198 1.03 -9.60 11.50
C GLN A 198 -0.41 -9.68 10.97
N ALA A 199 -0.65 -10.39 9.86
CA ALA A 199 -1.94 -10.38 9.15
C ALA A 199 -3.16 -10.73 10.02
N ASP A 200 -2.99 -11.60 11.03
CA ASP A 200 -4.08 -12.01 11.93
C ASP A 200 -4.37 -10.96 13.02
N THR A 201 -3.43 -10.06 13.31
CA THR A 201 -3.57 -9.00 14.32
C THR A 201 -3.99 -7.66 13.71
N LEU A 202 -4.04 -7.55 12.38
CA LEU A 202 -4.50 -6.37 11.65
C LEU A 202 -6.00 -6.52 11.36
N GLY A 203 -6.89 -5.84 12.08
CA GLY A 203 -8.34 -5.94 11.82
C GLY A 203 -9.24 -5.30 12.87
#